data_AF-A0A1A1YKA7-F1
#
_entry.id   AF-A0A1A1YKA7-F1
#
_cell.length_a   1.000
_cell.length_b   1.000
_cell.length_c   1.000
_cell.angle_alpha   90.00
_cell.angle_beta   90.00
_cell.angle_gamma   90.00
#
_symmetry.space_group_name_H-M   'P 1'
#
loop_
_entity.id
_entity.type
_entity.pdbx_description
1 polymer ?
#
loop_
_entity_poly.entity_id
_entity_poly.type
_entity_poly.pdbx_seq_one_letter_code
_entity_poly.pdbx_strand_id
1 'polypeptide(L)'
;MTQWGPAILSAGVLGVIPLIIAIMNRRHTKAMATQLEKAGEKEEAERENLLADATAKWSTLLDQTRTEAYKEIDKRCRRCENELSKRDEMLDRVIDAITELIPLVPADAAETESARAAVRAARRARYSYEDD
;
A
#
# COMPACT_ATOMS: atom_id res chain seq x y z
N MET A 1 -56.29 56.18 68.73
CA MET A 1 -55.12 57.00 68.34
C MET A 1 -54.08 56.02 67.80
N THR A 2 -54.04 55.87 66.48
CA THR A 2 -52.91 56.28 65.60
C THR A 2 -51.67 55.39 65.84
N GLN A 3 -51.16 54.65 64.86
CA GLN A 3 -50.65 55.21 63.61
C GLN A 3 -50.37 54.09 62.60
N TRP A 4 -50.95 54.25 61.41
CA TRP A 4 -50.52 53.59 60.19
C TRP A 4 -49.13 54.11 59.78
N GLY A 5 -48.25 53.24 59.28
CA GLY A 5 -47.07 53.64 58.51
C GLY A 5 -46.07 52.49 58.27
N PRO A 6 -45.38 52.46 57.12
CA PRO A 6 -45.91 52.59 55.77
C PRO A 6 -45.63 51.31 54.95
N ALA A 7 -46.64 50.86 54.19
CA ALA A 7 -46.37 50.19 52.92
C ALA A 7 -45.70 51.20 51.96
N ILE A 8 -44.96 50.69 50.96
CA ILE A 8 -44.10 51.39 49.97
C ILE A 8 -42.64 51.41 50.46
N LEU A 9 -41.78 50.48 50.02
CA LEU A 9 -41.05 50.54 48.74
C LEU A 9 -40.98 49.18 48.02
N SER A 10 -42.14 48.64 47.64
CA SER A 10 -42.25 47.55 46.65
C SER A 10 -42.48 48.14 45.26
N ALA A 11 -41.42 48.46 44.51
CA ALA A 11 -41.51 48.72 43.07
C ALA A 11 -40.17 48.70 42.32
N GLY A 12 -39.04 49.06 42.96
CA GLY A 12 -37.76 49.21 42.25
C GLY A 12 -36.92 47.93 42.09
N VAL A 13 -37.01 46.99 43.02
CA VAL A 13 -36.09 45.83 43.09
C VAL A 13 -36.58 44.63 42.26
N LEU A 14 -37.90 44.52 42.05
CA LEU A 14 -38.51 43.42 41.30
C LEU A 14 -38.28 43.50 39.78
N GLY A 15 -37.90 44.66 39.24
CA GLY A 15 -37.50 44.81 37.83
C GLY A 15 -36.02 44.55 37.56
N VAL A 16 -35.16 44.73 38.58
CA VAL A 16 -33.71 44.55 38.47
C VAL A 16 -33.31 43.09 38.63
N ILE A 17 -34.00 42.34 39.50
CA ILE A 17 -33.75 40.89 39.69
C ILE A 17 -33.94 40.10 38.37
N PRO A 18 -35.04 40.25 37.61
CA PRO A 18 -35.21 39.60 36.31
C PRO A 18 -34.15 40.01 35.28
N LEU A 19 -33.71 41.28 35.30
CA LEU A 19 -32.66 41.78 34.42
C LEU A 19 -31.30 41.13 34.73
N ILE A 20 -30.94 41.03 36.01
CA ILE A 20 -29.70 40.36 36.46
C ILE A 20 -29.75 38.88 36.09
N ILE A 21 -30.87 38.19 36.36
CA ILE A 21 -31.05 36.78 35.99
C ILE A 21 -30.95 36.60 34.47
N ALA A 22 -31.54 37.49 33.67
CA ALA A 22 -31.44 37.45 32.21
C ALA A 22 -30.00 37.65 31.70
N ILE A 23 -29.25 38.59 32.31
CA ILE A 23 -27.83 38.83 31.97
C ILE A 23 -26.98 37.61 32.37
N MET A 24 -27.22 37.02 33.54
CA MET A 24 -26.53 35.82 34.00
C MET A 24 -26.83 34.62 33.09
N ASN A 25 -28.09 34.39 32.76
CA ASN A 25 -28.50 33.33 31.82
C ASN A 25 -27.86 33.53 30.45
N ARG A 26 -27.80 34.77 29.93
CA ARG A 26 -27.15 35.06 28.65
C ARG A 26 -25.64 34.85 28.67
N ARG A 27 -24.97 35.13 29.79
CA ARG A 27 -23.54 34.82 29.95
C ARG A 27 -23.30 33.32 30.07
N HIS A 28 -24.18 32.62 30.78
CA HIS A 28 -24.11 31.18 30.96
C HIS A 28 -24.35 30.42 29.65
N THR A 29 -25.33 30.83 28.84
CA THR A 29 -25.57 30.23 27.53
C THR A 29 -24.44 30.49 26.55
N LYS A 30 -23.83 31.68 26.57
CA LYS A 30 -22.60 31.96 25.79
C LYS A 30 -21.42 31.09 26.25
N ALA A 31 -21.21 30.94 27.55
CA ALA A 31 -20.15 30.09 28.08
C ALA A 31 -20.36 28.62 27.69
N MET A 32 -21.58 28.11 27.79
CA MET A 32 -21.92 26.76 27.34
C MET A 32 -21.71 26.58 25.83
N ALA A 33 -22.12 27.56 25.00
CA ALA A 33 -21.90 27.51 23.55
C ALA A 33 -20.40 27.40 23.22
N THR A 34 -19.55 28.21 23.86
CA THR A 34 -18.10 28.15 23.64
C THR A 34 -17.46 26.84 24.16
N GLN A 35 -18.04 26.19 25.15
CA GLN A 35 -17.56 24.88 25.62
C GLN A 35 -17.96 23.76 24.67
N LEU A 36 -19.17 23.83 24.11
CA LEU A 36 -19.64 22.89 23.10
C LEU A 36 -18.82 23.00 21.81
N GLU A 37 -18.52 24.21 21.35
CA GLU A 37 -17.64 24.42 20.19
C GLU A 37 -16.24 23.81 20.43
N LYS A 38 -15.61 24.09 21.57
CA LYS A 38 -14.31 23.52 21.93
C LYS A 38 -14.35 22.00 22.13
N ALA A 39 -15.47 21.46 22.58
CA ALA A 39 -15.65 20.01 22.70
C ALA A 39 -15.78 19.36 21.31
N GLY A 40 -16.53 20.00 20.40
CA GLY A 40 -16.66 19.56 19.01
C GLY A 40 -15.33 19.62 18.26
N GLU A 41 -14.58 20.71 18.37
CA GLU A 41 -13.24 20.84 17.77
C GLU A 41 -12.26 19.77 18.25
N LYS A 42 -12.33 19.39 19.54
CA LYS A 42 -11.51 18.31 20.09
C LYS A 42 -11.91 16.94 19.55
N GLU A 43 -13.21 16.67 19.48
CA GLU A 43 -13.73 15.41 18.93
C GLU A 43 -13.39 15.27 17.44
N GLU A 44 -13.48 16.36 16.67
CA GLU A 44 -13.07 16.38 15.26
C GLU A 44 -11.56 16.13 15.11
N ALA A 45 -10.72 16.79 15.93
CA ALA A 45 -9.28 16.57 15.91
C ALA A 45 -8.89 15.12 16.31
N GLU A 46 -9.57 14.54 17.30
CA GLU A 46 -9.39 13.14 17.69
C GLU A 46 -9.79 12.19 16.55
N ARG A 47 -10.91 12.47 15.87
CA ARG A 47 -11.36 11.70 14.71
C ARG A 47 -10.38 11.77 13.56
N GLU A 48 -9.87 12.95 13.23
CA GLU A 48 -8.85 13.11 12.19
C GLU A 48 -7.56 12.37 12.54
N ASN A 49 -7.13 12.42 13.79
CA ASN A 49 -5.95 11.68 14.26
C ASN A 49 -6.15 10.16 14.14
N LEU A 50 -7.32 9.64 14.52
CA LEU A 50 -7.66 8.23 14.34
C LEU A 50 -7.67 7.79 12.86
N LEU A 51 -8.16 8.65 11.97
CA LEU A 51 -8.13 8.41 10.52
C LEU A 51 -6.69 8.44 9.98
N ALA A 52 -5.87 9.37 10.43
CA ALA A 52 -4.45 9.44 10.06
C ALA A 52 -3.69 8.19 10.54
N ASP A 53 -3.90 7.76 11.79
CA ASP A 53 -3.30 6.54 12.33
C ASP A 53 -3.75 5.28 11.57
N ALA A 54 -5.03 5.20 11.23
CA ALA A 54 -5.55 4.08 10.44
C ALA A 54 -4.92 4.06 9.04
N THR A 55 -4.86 5.20 8.35
CA THR A 55 -4.27 5.29 7.00
C THR A 55 -2.78 5.00 7.01
N ALA A 56 -2.04 5.44 8.03
CA ALA A 56 -0.62 5.13 8.20
C ALA A 56 -0.37 3.63 8.45
N LYS A 57 -1.24 2.96 9.21
CA LYS A 57 -1.16 1.50 9.40
C LYS A 57 -1.42 0.76 8.09
N TRP A 58 -2.43 1.18 7.33
CA TRP A 58 -2.74 0.58 6.03
C TRP A 58 -1.62 0.77 5.02
N SER A 59 -1.02 1.97 4.94
CA SER A 59 0.12 2.20 4.04
C SER A 59 1.32 1.33 4.42
N THR A 60 1.62 1.22 5.72
CA THR A 60 2.71 0.36 6.21
C THR A 60 2.48 -1.11 5.87
N LEU A 61 1.25 -1.61 6.06
CA LEU A 61 0.91 -3.00 5.71
C LEU A 61 1.00 -3.24 4.19
N LEU A 62 0.54 -2.29 3.38
CA LEU A 62 0.65 -2.37 1.92
C LEU A 62 2.12 -2.39 1.48
N ASP A 63 2.96 -1.54 2.05
CA ASP A 63 4.39 -1.52 1.74
C ASP A 63 5.07 -2.83 2.15
N GLN A 64 4.80 -3.34 3.34
CA GLN A 64 5.32 -4.64 3.79
C GLN A 64 4.91 -5.76 2.82
N THR A 65 3.61 -5.87 2.53
CA THR A 65 3.07 -6.88 1.61
C THR A 65 3.69 -6.76 0.22
N ARG A 66 3.86 -5.54 -0.28
CA ARG A 66 4.49 -5.26 -1.57
C ARG A 66 5.96 -5.70 -1.59
N THR A 67 6.73 -5.39 -0.54
CA THR A 67 8.14 -5.82 -0.47
C THR A 67 8.29 -7.33 -0.38
N GLU A 68 7.42 -8.02 0.35
CA GLU A 68 7.42 -9.48 0.44
C GLU A 68 7.04 -10.13 -0.90
N ALA A 69 6.02 -9.59 -1.57
CA ALA A 69 5.63 -10.05 -2.90
C ALA A 69 6.77 -9.91 -3.90
N TYR A 70 7.48 -8.77 -3.93
CA TYR A 70 8.64 -8.59 -4.82
C TYR A 70 9.78 -9.55 -4.50
N LYS A 71 10.07 -9.82 -3.22
CA LYS A 71 11.10 -10.80 -2.82
C LYS A 71 10.76 -12.21 -3.33
N GLU A 72 9.51 -12.62 -3.22
CA GLU A 72 9.08 -13.94 -3.69
C GLU A 72 9.09 -14.02 -5.22
N ILE A 73 8.69 -12.95 -5.91
CA ILE A 73 8.79 -12.85 -7.38
C ILE A 73 10.25 -12.95 -7.83
N ASP A 74 11.16 -12.17 -7.25
CA ASP A 74 12.60 -12.22 -7.57
C ASP A 74 13.17 -13.62 -7.35
N LYS A 75 12.82 -14.27 -6.23
CA LYS A 75 13.22 -15.66 -5.94
C LYS A 75 12.69 -16.65 -6.98
N ARG A 76 11.48 -16.43 -7.52
CA ARG A 76 10.91 -17.28 -8.58
C ARG A 76 11.60 -17.02 -9.92
N CYS A 77 11.85 -15.76 -10.26
CA CYS A 77 12.60 -15.38 -11.47
C CYS A 77 13.98 -16.04 -11.49
N ARG A 78 14.77 -15.88 -10.43
CA ARG A 78 16.10 -16.51 -10.33
C ARG A 78 16.06 -18.03 -10.42
N ARG A 79 15.03 -18.68 -9.86
CA ARG A 79 14.85 -20.14 -10.00
C ARG A 79 14.55 -20.52 -11.45
N CYS A 80 13.66 -19.78 -12.12
CA CYS A 80 13.33 -20.00 -13.51
C CYS A 80 14.55 -19.79 -14.43
N GLU A 81 15.30 -18.71 -14.23
CA GLU A 81 16.54 -18.42 -14.96
C GLU A 81 17.58 -19.52 -14.78
N ASN A 82 17.78 -20.00 -13.54
CA ASN A 82 18.69 -21.12 -13.27
C ASN A 82 18.22 -22.45 -13.89
N GLU A 83 16.91 -22.68 -14.00
CA GLU A 83 16.38 -23.87 -14.67
C GLU A 83 16.52 -23.77 -16.18
N LEU A 84 16.32 -22.57 -16.75
CA LEU A 84 16.57 -22.28 -18.16
C LEU A 84 18.05 -22.47 -18.51
N SER A 85 18.96 -21.89 -17.72
CA SER A 85 20.40 -22.03 -17.97
C SER A 85 20.85 -23.49 -17.94
N LYS A 86 20.33 -24.30 -17.01
CA LYS A 86 20.62 -25.75 -16.96
C LYS A 86 20.07 -26.51 -18.16
N ARG A 87 18.89 -26.14 -18.65
CA ARG A 87 18.31 -26.73 -19.87
C ARG A 87 19.16 -26.38 -21.08
N ASP A 88 19.59 -25.13 -21.18
CA ASP A 88 20.48 -24.67 -22.24
C ASP A 88 21.81 -25.44 -22.22
N GLU A 89 22.49 -25.52 -21.07
CA GLU A 89 23.71 -26.33 -20.93
C GLU A 89 23.50 -27.81 -21.27
N MET A 90 22.33 -28.38 -20.97
CA MET A 90 22.01 -29.76 -21.32
C MET A 90 21.84 -29.92 -22.84
N LEU A 91 21.18 -28.96 -23.49
CA LEU A 91 21.01 -28.97 -24.95
C LEU A 91 22.35 -28.80 -25.67
N ASP A 92 23.26 -27.96 -25.18
CA ASP A 92 24.62 -27.85 -25.73
C ASP A 92 25.34 -29.20 -25.65
N ARG A 93 25.29 -29.84 -24.48
CA ARG A 93 25.88 -31.18 -24.30
C ARG A 93 25.30 -32.24 -25.23
N VAL A 94 24.00 -32.17 -25.52
CA VAL A 94 23.36 -33.09 -26.48
C VAL A 94 23.84 -32.80 -27.90
N ILE A 95 23.93 -31.53 -28.31
CA ILE A 95 24.45 -31.14 -29.63
C ILE A 95 25.90 -31.60 -29.79
N ASP A 96 26.74 -31.40 -28.78
CA ASP A 96 28.14 -31.81 -28.81
C ASP A 96 28.27 -33.35 -28.85
N ALA A 97 27.50 -34.08 -28.03
CA ALA A 97 27.48 -35.53 -28.05
C ALA A 97 27.04 -36.11 -29.40
N ILE A 98 25.99 -35.54 -30.02
CA ILE A 98 25.56 -35.93 -31.37
C ILE A 98 26.69 -35.68 -32.37
N THR A 99 27.38 -34.54 -32.25
CA THR A 99 28.50 -34.18 -33.13
C THR A 99 29.65 -35.18 -33.04
N GLU A 100 29.97 -35.64 -31.83
CA GLU A 100 31.00 -36.66 -31.58
C GLU A 100 30.60 -38.06 -32.07
N LEU A 101 29.30 -38.38 -32.08
CA LEU A 101 28.79 -39.67 -32.54
C LEU A 101 28.72 -39.80 -34.07
N ILE A 102 28.55 -38.70 -34.81
CA ILE A 102 28.49 -38.70 -36.28
C ILE A 102 29.61 -39.53 -36.94
N PRO A 103 30.91 -39.38 -36.60
CA PRO A 103 31.98 -40.16 -37.22
C PRO A 103 32.02 -41.65 -36.80
N LEU A 104 31.31 -42.04 -35.73
CA LEU A 104 31.32 -43.40 -35.19
C LEU A 104 30.21 -44.29 -35.75
N VAL A 105 29.18 -43.67 -36.36
CA VAL A 105 28.07 -44.41 -36.97
C VAL A 105 28.45 -44.79 -38.40
N PRO A 106 28.37 -46.07 -38.78
CA PRO A 106 28.55 -46.48 -40.17
C PRO A 106 27.36 -45.96 -40.98
N ALA A 107 27.57 -44.85 -41.67
CA ALA A 107 26.61 -44.15 -42.52
C ALA A 107 27.29 -43.78 -43.84
N ASP A 108 26.50 -43.56 -44.89
CA ASP A 108 27.06 -43.08 -46.14
C ASP A 108 27.48 -41.59 -46.06
N ALA A 109 28.19 -41.11 -47.07
CA ALA A 109 28.69 -39.74 -47.08
C ALA A 109 27.56 -38.69 -47.06
N ALA A 110 26.41 -39.00 -47.69
CA ALA A 110 25.28 -38.08 -47.79
C ALA A 110 24.51 -37.99 -46.46
N GLU A 111 24.31 -39.11 -45.78
CA GLU A 111 23.73 -39.22 -44.44
C GLU A 111 24.59 -38.49 -43.40
N THR A 112 25.91 -38.67 -43.48
CA THR A 112 26.88 -37.98 -42.59
C THR A 112 26.86 -36.47 -42.82
N GLU A 113 26.81 -36.02 -44.07
CA GLU A 113 26.75 -34.59 -44.41
C GLU A 113 25.42 -33.96 -43.98
N SER A 114 24.31 -34.68 -44.17
CA SER A 114 22.98 -34.28 -43.70
C SER A 114 22.94 -34.11 -42.17
N ALA A 115 23.50 -35.07 -41.42
CA ALA A 115 23.58 -34.98 -39.96
C ALA A 115 24.41 -33.76 -39.51
N ARG A 116 25.55 -33.50 -40.16
CA ARG A 116 26.37 -32.29 -39.89
C ARG A 116 25.64 -31.00 -40.25
N ALA A 117 24.85 -30.99 -41.32
CA ALA A 117 24.03 -29.84 -41.68
C ALA A 117 22.94 -29.57 -40.63
N ALA A 118 22.27 -30.63 -40.14
CA ALA A 118 21.26 -30.54 -39.09
C ALA A 118 21.85 -30.00 -37.77
N VAL A 119 23.02 -30.48 -37.35
CA VAL A 119 23.75 -29.97 -36.17
C VAL A 119 24.08 -28.48 -36.33
N ARG A 120 24.60 -28.06 -37.49
CA ARG A 120 24.90 -26.64 -37.77
C ARG A 120 23.65 -25.78 -37.76
N ALA A 121 22.54 -26.27 -38.31
CA ALA A 121 21.26 -25.57 -38.28
C ALA A 121 20.73 -25.42 -36.85
N ALA A 122 20.79 -26.48 -36.03
CA ALA A 122 20.40 -26.45 -34.63
C ALA A 122 21.24 -25.44 -33.82
N ARG A 123 22.55 -25.37 -34.07
CA ARG A 123 23.43 -24.39 -33.43
C ARG A 123 23.07 -22.96 -33.84
N ARG A 124 22.88 -22.70 -35.14
CA ARG A 124 22.46 -21.38 -35.63
C ARG A 124 21.12 -20.92 -35.06
N ALA A 125 20.11 -21.81 -35.03
CA ALA A 125 18.80 -21.46 -34.49
C ALA A 125 18.83 -21.08 -33.00
N ARG A 126 19.87 -21.54 -32.28
CA ARG A 126 20.01 -21.28 -30.84
C ARG A 126 20.82 -20.03 -30.53
N TYR A 127 21.84 -19.72 -31.32
CA TYR A 127 22.69 -18.52 -31.16
C TYR A 127 22.31 -17.37 -32.11
N SER A 128 21.18 -17.45 -32.83
CA SER A 128 20.79 -16.42 -33.82
C SER A 128 20.50 -15.04 -33.25
N TYR A 129 20.44 -14.89 -31.93
CA TYR A 129 20.20 -13.63 -31.23
C TYR A 129 21.48 -12.96 -30.69
N GLU A 130 22.66 -13.59 -30.81
CA GLU A 130 23.94 -13.02 -30.32
C GLU A 130 24.69 -12.20 -31.37
N ASP A 131 24.16 -12.05 -32.59
CA ASP A 131 24.79 -11.34 -33.73
C ASP A 131 24.23 -9.91 -34.00
N ASP A 132 23.35 -9.37 -33.13
CA ASP A 132 22.85 -7.97 -33.16
C ASP A 132 23.31 -7.18 -31.91
#